data_AF-A0A1G3U9M7-F1
#
_entry.id   AF-A0A1G3U9M7-F1
#
_cell.length_a   1.000
_cell.length_b   1.000
_cell.length_c   1.000
_cell.angle_alpha   90.00
_cell.angle_beta   90.00
_cell.angle_gamma   90.00
#
_symmetry.space_group_name_H-M   'P 1'
#
loop_
_entity.id
_entity.type
_entity.pdbx_description
1 polymer ?
#
loop_
_entity_poly.entity_id
_entity_poly.type
_entity_poly.pdbx_seq_one_letter_code
_entity_poly.pdbx_strand_id
1 'polypeptide(L)'
;MKKYLISISLIGMIGLTGCTNSTPKCGDSETKDLVIQIAKDKLTQQGMSTIIPKFNFEVANIRKIEHNKDVDSYQCAADFKMIGDQTKTLPITYTVEATEDGKSFYINVYGF
;
A
#
# COMPACT_ATOMS: atom_id res chain seq x y z
N MET A 1 -30.54 26.09 -3.13
CA MET A 1 -29.08 26.20 -3.33
C MET A 1 -28.47 24.84 -3.07
N LYS A 2 -27.86 24.22 -4.10
CA LYS A 2 -27.46 22.82 -4.12
C LYS A 2 -26.33 22.54 -3.11
N LYS A 3 -26.56 21.55 -2.25
CA LYS A 3 -25.62 21.00 -1.26
C LYS A 3 -24.50 20.26 -1.98
N TYR A 4 -23.26 20.74 -1.88
CA TYR A 4 -22.09 19.94 -2.23
C TYR A 4 -21.52 19.33 -0.95
N LEU A 5 -22.07 18.18 -0.57
CA LEU A 5 -21.43 17.30 0.39
C LEU A 5 -20.18 16.76 -0.32
N ILE A 6 -19.02 17.33 0.00
CA ILE A 6 -17.72 16.81 -0.40
C ILE A 6 -17.57 15.45 0.31
N SER A 7 -17.93 14.39 -0.41
CA SER A 7 -17.73 13.01 0.01
C SER A 7 -16.22 12.75 -0.01
N ILE A 8 -15.57 12.93 1.13
CA ILE A 8 -14.21 12.43 1.38
C ILE A 8 -14.32 10.91 1.33
N SER A 9 -14.01 10.36 0.15
CA SER A 9 -14.05 8.93 -0.10
C SER A 9 -12.83 8.30 0.57
N LEU A 10 -13.03 7.82 1.80
CA LEU A 10 -12.07 7.03 2.56
C LEU A 10 -12.03 5.61 1.96
N ILE A 11 -11.41 5.44 0.78
CA ILE A 11 -11.52 4.20 0.00
C ILE A 11 -10.55 3.14 0.53
N GLY A 12 -11.09 2.30 1.42
CA GLY A 12 -10.96 0.84 1.40
C GLY A 12 -9.70 0.24 2.03
N MET A 13 -9.88 -0.17 3.28
CA MET A 13 -9.02 -1.07 4.06
C MET A 13 -8.94 -2.44 3.37
N ILE A 14 -7.81 -2.75 2.73
CA ILE A 14 -7.51 -4.09 2.21
C ILE A 14 -6.20 -4.51 2.89
N GLY A 15 -6.31 -5.31 3.94
CA GLY A 15 -5.16 -5.93 4.59
C GLY A 15 -4.89 -7.30 4.00
N LEU A 16 -3.69 -7.51 3.46
CA LEU A 16 -3.17 -8.83 3.12
C LEU A 16 -2.23 -9.29 4.22
N THR A 17 -2.30 -10.57 4.60
CA THR A 17 -1.46 -11.15 5.64
C THR A 17 -0.27 -11.88 5.05
N GLY A 18 0.96 -11.52 5.47
CA GLY A 18 2.17 -12.32 5.24
C GLY A 18 2.65 -12.98 6.53
N CYS A 19 3.25 -14.18 6.45
CA CYS A 19 3.75 -14.89 7.64
C CYS A 19 5.20 -14.48 7.95
N THR A 20 5.48 -14.02 9.17
CA THR A 20 6.82 -13.57 9.61
C THR A 20 7.01 -13.77 11.11
N ASN A 21 8.24 -13.64 11.60
CA ASN A 21 8.57 -13.72 13.04
C ASN A 21 8.68 -12.33 13.71
N SER A 22 8.54 -11.24 12.95
CA SER A 22 8.63 -9.86 13.43
C SER A 22 7.93 -8.90 12.45
N THR A 23 7.44 -7.75 12.91
CA THR A 23 6.84 -6.77 12.00
C THR A 23 7.84 -6.36 10.90
N PRO A 24 7.51 -6.57 9.62
CA PRO A 24 8.40 -6.21 8.52
C PRO A 24 8.58 -4.70 8.44
N LYS A 25 9.76 -4.26 8.00
CA LYS A 25 10.06 -2.84 7.81
C LYS A 25 9.49 -2.34 6.50
N CYS A 26 9.31 -1.02 6.40
CA CYS A 26 8.79 -0.35 5.20
C CYS A 26 9.38 -0.84 3.87
N GLY A 27 10.68 -1.13 3.84
CA GLY A 27 11.42 -1.49 2.62
C GLY A 27 11.62 -2.99 2.38
N ASP A 28 11.12 -3.84 3.27
CA ASP A 28 11.29 -5.28 3.14
C ASP A 28 10.54 -5.79 1.91
N SER A 29 11.07 -6.83 1.26
CA SER A 29 10.52 -7.33 -0.01
C SER A 29 9.07 -7.76 0.13
N GLU A 30 8.73 -8.46 1.21
CA GLU A 30 7.35 -8.89 1.49
C GLU A 30 6.39 -7.71 1.67
N THR A 31 6.84 -6.61 2.29
CA THR A 31 6.06 -5.38 2.41
C THR A 31 5.80 -4.76 1.06
N LYS A 32 6.84 -4.64 0.23
CA LYS A 32 6.72 -4.05 -1.11
C LYS A 32 5.82 -4.88 -2.01
N ASP A 33 5.94 -6.20 -1.98
CA ASP A 33 5.16 -7.12 -2.80
C ASP A 33 3.68 -7.04 -2.46
N LEU A 34 3.34 -7.00 -1.16
CA LEU A 34 1.97 -6.82 -0.72
C LEU A 34 1.41 -5.44 -1.05
N VAL A 35 2.18 -4.36 -0.94
CA VAL A 35 1.76 -3.02 -1.40
C VAL A 35 1.43 -3.05 -2.89
N ILE A 36 2.27 -3.69 -3.72
CA ILE A 36 2.03 -3.86 -5.15
C ILE A 36 0.77 -4.69 -5.40
N GLN A 37 0.56 -5.77 -4.66
CA GLN A 37 -0.64 -6.60 -4.78
C GLN A 37 -1.90 -5.80 -4.44
N ILE A 38 -1.92 -5.07 -3.33
CA ILE A 38 -3.04 -4.19 -2.94
C ILE A 38 -3.33 -3.18 -4.05
N ALA A 39 -2.30 -2.56 -4.62
CA ALA A 39 -2.46 -1.61 -5.72
C ALA A 39 -3.08 -2.26 -6.97
N LYS A 40 -2.63 -3.46 -7.35
CA LYS A 40 -3.20 -4.24 -8.46
C LYS A 40 -4.66 -4.62 -8.20
N ASP A 41 -4.99 -5.00 -6.97
CA ASP A 41 -6.37 -5.34 -6.58
C ASP A 41 -7.28 -4.11 -6.68
N LYS A 42 -6.81 -2.93 -6.24
CA LYS A 42 -7.54 -1.66 -6.40
C LYS A 42 -7.75 -1.27 -7.86
N LEU A 43 -6.70 -1.36 -8.69
CA LEU A 43 -6.80 -1.09 -10.12
C LEU A 43 -7.79 -2.06 -10.81
N THR A 44 -7.78 -3.33 -10.41
CA THR A 44 -8.74 -4.33 -10.89
C THR A 44 -10.17 -3.95 -10.53
N GLN A 45 -10.42 -3.53 -9.29
CA GLN A 45 -11.73 -3.04 -8.83
C GLN A 45 -12.18 -1.78 -9.58
N GLN A 46 -11.25 -0.95 -10.05
CA GLN A 46 -11.53 0.22 -10.90
C GLN A 46 -11.71 -0.13 -12.39
N GLY A 47 -11.75 -1.41 -12.76
CA GLY A 47 -11.95 -1.86 -14.15
C GLY A 47 -10.70 -1.80 -15.03
N MET A 48 -9.51 -1.66 -14.44
CA MET A 48 -8.23 -1.58 -15.15
C MET A 48 -7.54 -2.94 -15.32
N SER A 49 -8.25 -4.05 -15.16
CA SER A 49 -7.69 -5.41 -15.20
C SER A 49 -6.91 -5.71 -16.49
N THR A 50 -7.38 -5.22 -17.64
CA THR A 50 -6.76 -5.46 -18.96
C THR A 50 -5.43 -4.72 -19.16
N ILE A 51 -5.18 -3.66 -18.38
CA ILE A 51 -3.94 -2.86 -18.51
C ILE A 51 -2.88 -3.24 -17.47
N ILE A 52 -3.26 -3.84 -16.34
CA ILE A 52 -2.31 -4.27 -15.29
C ILE A 52 -1.15 -5.12 -15.86
N PRO A 53 -1.38 -6.11 -16.73
CA PRO A 53 -0.28 -6.92 -17.29
C PRO A 53 0.68 -6.14 -18.21
N LYS A 54 0.31 -4.94 -18.64
CA LYS A 54 1.14 -4.08 -19.51
C LYS A 54 2.14 -3.22 -18.74
N PHE A 55 2.05 -3.21 -17.41
CA PHE A 55 2.92 -2.42 -16.56
C PHE A 55 3.75 -3.30 -15.64
N ASN A 56 5.00 -2.92 -15.44
CA ASN A 56 5.78 -3.32 -14.28
C ASN A 56 5.45 -2.36 -13.13
N PHE A 57 5.38 -2.89 -11.91
CA PHE A 57 5.05 -2.10 -10.72
C PHE A 57 6.24 -2.09 -9.76
N GLU A 58 6.54 -0.93 -9.20
CA GLU A 58 7.66 -0.75 -8.27
C GLU A 58 7.24 0.16 -7.12
N VAL A 59 7.66 -0.18 -5.90
CA VAL A 59 7.64 0.72 -4.74
C VAL A 59 9.06 1.22 -4.50
N ALA A 60 9.27 2.52 -4.70
CA ALA A 60 10.58 3.16 -4.68
C ALA A 60 10.61 4.35 -3.69
N ASN A 61 11.79 4.90 -3.43
CA ASN A 61 11.98 6.09 -2.59
C ASN A 61 11.31 5.98 -1.21
N ILE A 62 11.37 4.78 -0.63
CA ILE A 62 10.70 4.43 0.62
C ILE A 62 11.35 5.16 1.79
N ARG A 63 10.52 5.82 2.61
CA ARG A 63 10.94 6.45 3.86
C ARG A 63 10.00 6.08 5.00
N LYS A 64 10.59 5.76 6.15
CA LYS A 64 9.84 5.64 7.40
C LYS A 64 9.46 7.04 7.89
N ILE A 65 8.17 7.27 8.10
CA ILE A 65 7.64 8.48 8.72
C ILE A 65 7.70 8.33 10.23
N GLU A 66 7.17 7.22 10.75
CA GLU A 66 7.04 6.96 12.18
C GLU A 66 7.17 5.47 12.48
N HIS A 67 7.54 5.15 13.73
CA HIS A 67 7.47 3.81 14.30
C HIS A 67 6.81 3.91 15.67
N ASN A 68 5.59 3.39 15.76
CA ASN A 68 4.90 3.23 17.03
C ASN A 68 5.41 1.96 17.70
N LYS A 69 6.18 2.11 18.79
CA LYS A 69 6.79 0.99 19.50
C LYS A 69 5.82 0.22 20.38
N ASP A 70 4.70 0.82 20.77
CA ASP A 70 3.73 0.20 21.68
C ASP A 70 2.99 -0.95 20.99
N VAL A 71 2.77 -0.82 19.68
CA VAL A 71 2.09 -1.82 18.83
C VAL A 71 2.99 -2.32 17.68
N ASP A 72 4.29 -2.04 17.77
CA ASP A 72 5.32 -2.33 16.74
C ASP A 72 4.83 -2.10 15.30
N SER A 73 4.34 -0.88 15.03
CA SER A 73 3.73 -0.50 13.74
C SER A 73 4.54 0.59 13.03
N TYR A 74 4.78 0.41 11.74
CA TYR A 74 5.53 1.35 10.91
C TYR A 74 4.61 2.16 10.02
N GLN A 75 4.77 3.48 10.02
CA GLN A 75 4.17 4.36 9.00
C GLN A 75 5.23 4.73 7.96
N CYS A 76 4.89 4.56 6.70
CA CYS A 76 5.81 4.67 5.57
C CYS A 76 5.24 5.60 4.49
N ALA A 77 6.12 6.28 3.77
CA ALA A 77 5.81 6.94 2.50
C ALA A 77 6.72 6.38 1.40
N ALA A 78 6.20 6.29 0.18
CA ALA A 78 6.95 5.83 -0.97
C ALA A 78 6.37 6.38 -2.27
N ASP A 79 7.09 6.14 -3.35
CA ASP A 79 6.64 6.36 -4.70
C ASP A 79 6.17 5.03 -5.29
N PHE A 80 4.91 4.94 -5.68
CA PHE A 80 4.36 3.84 -6.46
C PHE A 80 4.52 4.14 -7.95
N LYS A 81 5.31 3.31 -8.65
CA LYS A 81 5.60 3.49 -10.07
C LYS A 81 4.88 2.44 -10.90
N MET A 82 4.24 2.90 -11.96
CA MET A 82 3.70 2.08 -13.05
C MET A 82 4.56 2.31 -14.27
N ILE A 83 5.34 1.30 -14.65
CA ILE A 83 6.38 1.38 -15.68
C ILE A 83 5.88 0.64 -16.92
N GLY A 84 5.56 1.38 -17.98
CA GLY A 84 5.26 0.89 -19.32
C GLY A 84 6.05 1.72 -20.33
N ASP A 85 5.44 2.10 -21.45
CA ASP A 85 6.05 3.03 -22.43
C ASP A 85 6.39 4.39 -21.80
N GLN A 86 5.61 4.79 -20.80
CA GLN A 86 5.87 5.94 -19.95
C GLN A 86 5.73 5.51 -18.48
N THR A 87 6.62 6.01 -17.63
CA THR A 87 6.54 5.79 -16.19
C THR A 87 5.60 6.81 -15.56
N LYS A 88 4.55 6.32 -14.90
CA LYS A 88 3.71 7.12 -14.02
C LYS A 88 4.12 6.88 -12.57
N THR A 89 4.24 7.94 -11.80
CA THR A 89 4.61 7.88 -10.38
C THR A 89 3.50 8.50 -9.54
N LEU A 90 3.08 7.81 -8.48
CA LEU A 90 2.09 8.26 -7.52
C LEU A 90 2.69 8.21 -6.11
N PRO A 91 2.66 9.30 -5.34
CA PRO A 91 3.07 9.25 -3.94
C PRO A 91 2.02 8.47 -3.14
N ILE A 92 2.48 7.49 -2.35
CA ILE A 92 1.64 6.70 -1.47
C ILE A 92 2.14 6.77 -0.03
N THR A 93 1.22 6.54 0.91
CA THR A 93 1.55 6.25 2.31
C THR A 93 0.99 4.91 2.69
N TYR A 94 1.67 4.16 3.54
CA TYR A 94 1.18 2.87 4.02
C TYR A 94 1.62 2.58 5.45
N THR A 95 0.86 1.73 6.13
CA THR A 95 1.19 1.22 7.47
C THR A 95 1.56 -0.25 7.38
N VAL A 96 2.44 -0.72 8.27
CA VAL A 96 2.77 -2.14 8.45
C VAL A 96 2.64 -2.47 9.94
N GLU A 97 1.80 -3.44 10.27
CA GLU A 97 1.44 -3.77 11.66
C GLU A 97 1.37 -5.28 11.85
N ALA A 98 2.06 -5.85 12.84
CA ALA A 98 1.93 -7.27 13.16
C ALA A 98 0.60 -7.59 13.86
N THR A 99 0.12 -8.82 13.69
CA THR A 99 -0.95 -9.39 14.52
C THR A 99 -0.47 -9.61 15.95
N GLU A 100 -1.41 -9.71 16.90
CA GLU A 100 -1.09 -9.97 18.32
C GLU A 100 -0.26 -11.25 18.54
N ASP A 101 -0.45 -12.26 17.69
CA ASP A 101 0.32 -13.51 17.76
C ASP A 101 1.74 -13.41 17.14
N GLY A 102 2.07 -12.25 16.54
CA GLY A 102 3.35 -11.96 15.90
C GLY A 102 3.64 -12.78 14.65
N LYS A 103 2.68 -13.60 14.17
CA LYS A 103 2.89 -14.52 13.05
C LYS A 103 2.52 -13.90 11.71
N SER A 104 1.59 -12.96 11.73
CA SER A 104 1.10 -12.28 10.54
C SER A 104 1.29 -10.78 10.66
N PHE A 105 1.13 -10.07 9.55
CA PHE A 105 1.08 -8.61 9.56
C PHE A 105 0.07 -8.10 8.55
N TYR A 106 -0.43 -6.88 8.76
CA TYR A 106 -1.33 -6.17 7.86
C TYR A 106 -0.62 -4.99 7.22
N ILE A 107 -1.01 -4.69 5.99
CA ILE A 107 -0.64 -3.46 5.30
C ILE A 107 -1.90 -2.69 4.92
N ASN A 108 -1.93 -1.41 5.25
CA ASN A 108 -2.94 -0.47 4.73
C ASN A 108 -2.25 0.55 3.84
N VAL A 109 -2.74 0.71 2.60
CA VAL A 109 -2.16 1.65 1.63
C VAL A 109 -3.15 2.76 1.31
N TYR A 110 -2.65 3.99 1.25
CA TYR A 110 -3.39 5.21 0.95
C TYR A 110 -2.71 5.95 -0.22
N GLY A 111 -3.50 6.68 -1.01
CA GLY A 111 -3.03 7.46 -2.16
C GLY A 111 -3.36 6.87 -3.54
N PHE A 112 -4.30 5.92 -3.60
CA PHE A 112 -4.90 5.41 -4.85
C PHE A 112 -6.29 5.98 -5.11
#